data_AF-A0A7X2LIX9-F1
#
_entry.id   AF-A0A7X2LIX9-F1
#
_cell.length_a   1.000
_cell.length_b   1.000
_cell.length_c   1.000
_cell.angle_alpha   90.00
_cell.angle_beta   90.00
_cell.angle_gamma   90.00
#
_symmetry.space_group_name_H-M   'P 1'
#
loop_
_entity.id
_entity.type
_entity.pdbx_description
1 polymer ?
#
loop_
_entity_poly.entity_id
_entity_poly.type
_entity_poly.pdbx_seq_one_letter_code
_entity_poly.pdbx_strand_id
1 'polypeptide(L)'
;MLKYLALTAALWLTGCASVVNDSTHPVRIETKTVDGKLVTGADCKLTNDYGSFSTKSGETVQIRRSSKDLDIVCKTAEQNDATGRAISRANGGMFGNIILGGGIGAIIDHNKGTAYTYPTWIQLIFGKSLVFDRSAEKEGQPTVAAEQGT
;
A
#
# COMPACT_ATOMS: atom_id res chain seq x y z
N MET A 1 -44.99 19.37 -29.85
CA MET A 1 -44.98 19.49 -28.38
C MET A 1 -44.17 18.33 -27.81
N LEU A 2 -42.86 18.56 -27.74
CA LEU A 2 -41.82 17.60 -27.36
C LEU A 2 -41.48 17.86 -25.88
N LYS A 3 -42.29 17.36 -24.95
CA LYS A 3 -42.21 17.78 -23.54
C LYS A 3 -42.16 16.67 -22.48
N TYR A 4 -42.11 15.39 -22.88
CA TYR A 4 -42.22 14.28 -21.92
C TYR A 4 -41.15 13.19 -22.07
N LEU A 5 -39.93 13.58 -22.40
CA LEU A 5 -38.77 12.66 -22.43
C LEU A 5 -37.63 13.19 -21.54
N ALA A 6 -37.94 13.57 -20.31
CA ALA A 6 -36.96 14.10 -19.35
C ALA A 6 -37.29 13.75 -17.89
N LEU A 7 -37.80 12.53 -17.63
CA LEU A 7 -37.74 11.94 -16.28
C LEU A 7 -36.80 10.72 -16.30
N THR A 8 -35.57 11.01 -16.72
CA THR A 8 -34.41 10.14 -16.71
C THR A 8 -33.87 9.96 -15.28
N ALA A 9 -33.98 8.75 -14.76
CA ALA A 9 -32.87 8.00 -14.15
C ALA A 9 -32.00 8.66 -13.06
N ALA A 10 -32.60 9.27 -12.02
CA ALA A 10 -31.84 9.92 -10.93
C ALA A 10 -31.80 9.17 -9.58
N LEU A 11 -32.21 7.90 -9.49
CA LEU A 11 -32.41 7.22 -8.18
C LEU A 11 -31.46 6.05 -7.84
N TRP A 12 -30.32 5.90 -8.51
CA TRP A 12 -29.42 4.74 -8.30
C TRP A 12 -28.00 5.13 -7.87
N LEU A 13 -27.85 6.14 -7.00
CA LEU A 13 -26.56 6.49 -6.40
C LEU A 13 -26.63 6.54 -4.87
N THR A 14 -27.18 5.50 -4.24
CA THR A 14 -26.89 5.22 -2.83
C THR A 14 -25.63 4.35 -2.76
N GLY A 15 -24.52 4.86 -3.29
CA GLY A 15 -23.21 4.32 -2.98
C GLY A 15 -22.82 4.87 -1.61
N CYS A 16 -22.78 4.01 -0.59
CA CYS A 16 -22.15 4.35 0.68
C CYS A 16 -20.64 4.51 0.45
N ALA A 17 -20.22 5.63 -0.12
CA ALA A 17 -18.82 6.02 -0.22
C ALA A 17 -18.36 6.41 1.19
N SER A 18 -18.03 5.42 2.01
CA SER A 18 -17.31 5.66 3.24
C SER A 18 -15.90 6.07 2.84
N VAL A 19 -15.65 7.38 2.83
CA VAL A 19 -14.30 7.94 2.74
C VAL A 19 -13.63 7.64 4.07
N VAL A 20 -13.15 6.41 4.22
CA VAL A 20 -12.37 6.04 5.40
C VAL A 20 -10.97 6.61 5.18
N ASN A 21 -10.76 7.83 5.67
CA ASN A 21 -9.46 8.48 5.75
C ASN A 21 -8.62 7.84 6.87
N ASP A 22 -8.48 6.50 6.81
CA ASP A 22 -7.66 5.77 7.77
C ASP A 22 -6.21 6.15 7.56
N SER A 23 -5.56 6.58 8.64
CA SER A 23 -4.14 6.91 8.63
C SER A 23 -3.28 5.66 8.45
N THR A 24 -3.82 4.48 8.70
CA THR A 24 -3.16 3.19 8.52
C THR A 24 -3.80 2.38 7.41
N HIS A 25 -3.09 1.37 6.92
CA HIS A 25 -3.68 0.34 6.06
C HIS A 25 -2.94 -1.00 6.22
N PRO A 26 -3.62 -2.12 5.93
CA PRO A 26 -3.00 -3.43 6.06
C PRO A 26 -1.99 -3.66 4.93
N VAL A 27 -0.83 -4.18 5.31
CA VAL A 27 0.22 -4.65 4.39
C VAL A 27 0.62 -6.06 4.79
N ARG A 28 0.51 -7.01 3.87
CA ARG A 28 0.96 -8.39 4.04
C ARG A 28 2.43 -8.52 3.67
N ILE A 29 3.20 -9.11 4.57
CA ILE A 29 4.64 -9.34 4.40
C ILE A 29 4.91 -10.83 4.33
N GLU A 30 5.59 -11.25 3.26
CA GLU A 30 6.08 -12.62 3.09
C GLU A 30 7.55 -12.59 2.72
N THR A 31 8.26 -13.67 3.04
CA THR A 31 9.63 -13.90 2.61
C THR A 31 9.76 -15.27 1.97
N LYS A 32 10.71 -15.39 1.04
CA LYS A 32 11.07 -16.67 0.44
C LYS A 32 12.59 -16.81 0.29
N THR A 33 13.04 -18.06 0.18
CA THR A 33 14.41 -18.36 -0.22
C THR A 33 14.64 -18.01 -1.69
N VAL A 34 15.91 -17.98 -2.12
CA VAL A 34 16.27 -17.79 -3.54
C VAL A 34 15.64 -18.87 -4.43
N ASP A 35 15.49 -20.09 -3.91
CA ASP A 35 14.84 -21.22 -4.60
C ASP A 35 13.30 -21.14 -4.60
N GLY A 36 12.73 -20.08 -4.03
CA GLY A 36 11.29 -19.82 -4.07
C GLY A 36 10.48 -20.43 -2.92
N LYS A 37 11.11 -21.08 -1.94
CA LYS A 37 10.41 -21.65 -0.78
C LYS A 37 9.97 -20.53 0.17
N LEU A 38 8.68 -20.47 0.49
CA LEU A 38 8.15 -19.54 1.50
C LEU A 38 8.75 -19.82 2.89
N VAL A 39 9.07 -18.75 3.60
CA VAL A 39 9.60 -18.79 4.97
C VAL A 39 8.72 -17.91 5.85
N THR A 40 8.07 -18.51 6.82
CA THR A 40 7.23 -17.81 7.81
C THR A 40 8.01 -17.56 9.10
N GLY A 41 7.60 -16.59 9.90
CA GLY A 41 8.17 -16.36 11.23
C GLY A 41 9.47 -15.53 11.28
N ALA A 42 10.00 -15.12 10.12
CA ALA A 42 11.12 -14.19 10.05
C ALA A 42 10.75 -12.84 10.69
N ASP A 43 11.67 -12.25 11.44
CA ASP A 43 11.48 -10.95 12.09
C ASP A 43 11.58 -9.83 11.05
N CYS A 44 10.46 -9.15 10.79
CA CYS A 44 10.38 -8.07 9.81
C CYS A 44 10.18 -6.72 10.50
N LYS A 45 11.06 -5.77 10.20
CA LYS A 45 10.94 -4.37 10.61
C LYS A 45 10.66 -3.50 9.38
N LEU A 46 9.58 -2.74 9.44
CA LEU A 46 9.17 -1.78 8.43
C LEU A 46 9.33 -0.37 8.98
N THR A 47 9.88 0.56 8.22
CA THR A 47 10.16 1.92 8.71
C THR A 47 9.80 2.95 7.66
N ASN A 48 9.12 4.00 8.11
CA ASN A 48 8.94 5.24 7.36
C ASN A 48 9.14 6.44 8.30
N ASP A 49 8.84 7.65 7.82
CA ASP A 49 8.97 8.90 8.56
C ASP A 49 8.03 9.05 9.78
N TYR A 50 7.02 8.17 9.92
CA TYR A 50 6.16 8.11 11.11
C TYR A 50 6.60 7.09 12.15
N GLY A 51 7.62 6.27 11.87
CA GLY A 51 8.20 5.35 12.85
C GLY A 51 8.47 3.96 12.28
N SER A 52 8.64 3.00 13.20
CA SER A 52 8.90 1.60 12.88
C SER A 52 7.77 0.69 13.34
N PHE A 53 7.48 -0.32 12.51
CA PHE A 53 6.47 -1.34 12.71
C PHE A 53 7.16 -2.70 12.65
N SER A 54 6.80 -3.61 13.54
CA SER A 54 7.36 -4.97 13.59
C SER A 54 6.26 -5.99 13.35
N THR A 55 6.58 -7.04 12.60
CA THR A 55 5.69 -8.16 12.30
C THR A 55 6.50 -9.40 11.98
N LYS A 56 5.85 -10.56 11.85
CA LYS A 56 6.50 -11.77 11.35
C LYS A 56 6.17 -11.98 9.87
N SER A 57 7.11 -12.55 9.12
CA SER A 57 6.83 -13.01 7.75
C SER A 57 5.66 -14.02 7.76
N GLY A 58 4.70 -13.82 6.86
CA GLY A 58 3.42 -14.54 6.78
C GLY A 58 2.24 -13.78 7.40
N GLU A 59 2.49 -12.67 8.10
CA GLU A 59 1.45 -11.87 8.76
C GLU A 59 1.10 -10.60 7.96
N THR A 60 0.01 -9.97 8.38
CA THR A 60 -0.41 -8.65 7.91
C THR A 60 -0.26 -7.65 9.05
N VAL A 61 0.34 -6.50 8.76
CA VAL A 61 0.58 -5.43 9.74
C VAL A 61 -0.09 -4.14 9.28
N GLN A 62 -0.63 -3.37 10.23
CA GLN A 62 -1.18 -2.06 9.95
C GLN A 62 -0.04 -1.04 9.86
N ILE A 63 0.19 -0.50 8.67
CA ILE A 63 1.24 0.48 8.41
C ILE A 63 0.65 1.88 8.34
N ARG A 64 1.27 2.83 9.04
CA ARG A 64 0.96 4.26 8.90
C ARG A 64 1.32 4.70 7.48
N ARG A 65 0.32 5.19 6.75
CA ARG A 65 0.48 5.75 5.41
C ARG A 65 1.43 6.94 5.43
N SER A 66 2.26 7.09 4.39
CA SER A 66 3.10 8.27 4.19
C SER A 66 3.33 8.51 2.70
N SER A 67 3.70 9.72 2.34
CA SER A 67 4.22 10.05 1.01
C SER A 67 5.68 9.59 0.81
N LYS A 68 6.37 9.20 1.89
CA LYS A 68 7.73 8.64 1.85
C LYS A 68 7.69 7.14 1.61
N ASP A 69 8.80 6.60 1.10
CA ASP A 69 8.96 5.16 0.88
C ASP A 69 9.01 4.41 2.22
N LEU A 70 8.62 3.14 2.18
CA LEU A 70 8.67 2.23 3.32
C LEU A 70 9.86 1.29 3.16
N ASP A 71 10.84 1.41 4.05
CA ASP A 71 11.98 0.49 4.11
C ASP A 71 11.62 -0.75 4.92
N ILE A 72 12.03 -1.92 4.43
CA ILE A 72 11.66 -3.23 4.97
C ILE A 72 12.92 -4.07 5.11
N VAL A 73 13.13 -4.63 6.30
CA VAL A 73 14.21 -5.58 6.57
C VAL A 73 13.63 -6.78 7.32
N CYS A 74 13.78 -7.96 6.74
CA CYS A 74 13.39 -9.22 7.38
C CYS A 74 14.62 -10.10 7.65
N LYS A 75 14.72 -10.63 8.87
CA LYS A 75 15.86 -11.40 9.36
C LYS A 75 15.46 -12.78 9.89
N THR A 76 16.39 -13.73 9.79
CA THR A 76 16.33 -15.06 10.42
C THR A 76 17.74 -15.45 10.84
N ALA A 77 17.91 -16.52 11.62
CA ALA A 77 19.26 -16.97 12.00
C ALA A 77 19.95 -17.72 10.85
N GLU A 78 19.19 -18.26 9.91
CA GLU A 78 19.65 -19.21 8.88
C GLU A 78 19.91 -18.57 7.51
N GLN A 79 19.44 -17.34 7.29
CA GLN A 79 19.46 -16.68 5.98
C GLN A 79 20.07 -15.27 6.08
N ASN A 80 20.71 -14.82 4.99
CA ASN A 80 21.06 -13.41 4.80
C ASN A 80 19.81 -12.54 4.80
N ASP A 81 19.90 -11.31 5.31
CA ASP A 81 18.79 -10.37 5.37
C ASP A 81 18.05 -10.23 4.02
N ALA A 82 16.71 -10.23 4.07
CA ALA A 82 15.87 -9.82 2.96
C ALA A 82 15.56 -8.33 3.11
N THR A 83 15.96 -7.51 2.14
CA THR A 83 15.72 -6.07 2.18
C THR A 83 14.79 -5.62 1.07
N GLY A 84 13.94 -4.65 1.37
CA GLY A 84 12.93 -4.17 0.47
C GLY A 84 12.66 -2.68 0.64
N ARG A 85 12.32 -2.00 -0.44
CA ARG A 85 11.79 -0.63 -0.41
C ARG A 85 10.47 -0.59 -1.16
N ALA A 86 9.41 -0.26 -0.45
CA ALA A 86 8.08 -0.07 -1.01
C ALA A 86 7.86 1.40 -1.35
N ILE A 87 7.74 1.71 -2.64
CA ILE A 87 7.49 3.06 -3.12
C ILE A 87 6.04 3.43 -2.88
N SER A 88 5.85 4.52 -2.17
CA SER A 88 4.52 5.05 -1.87
C SER A 88 3.91 5.74 -3.10
N ARG A 89 2.60 5.55 -3.30
CA ARG A 89 1.84 6.22 -4.36
C ARG A 89 0.55 6.80 -3.80
N ALA A 90 0.11 7.91 -4.38
CA ALA A 90 -1.18 8.49 -4.07
C ALA A 90 -2.29 7.48 -4.43
N ASN A 91 -3.19 7.24 -3.48
CA ASN A 91 -4.32 6.34 -3.60
C ASN A 91 -5.44 7.04 -4.41
N GLY A 92 -6.16 6.29 -5.24
CA GLY A 92 -7.26 6.80 -6.06
C GLY A 92 -8.38 7.47 -5.25
N GLY A 93 -8.53 7.12 -3.97
CA GLY A 93 -9.44 7.79 -3.03
C GLY A 93 -9.13 9.28 -2.80
N MET A 94 -7.90 9.73 -3.07
CA MET A 94 -7.52 11.15 -3.06
C MET A 94 -8.37 11.97 -4.06
N PHE A 95 -8.82 11.35 -5.16
CA PHE A 95 -9.67 12.00 -6.15
C PHE A 95 -11.12 12.17 -5.68
N GLY A 96 -11.61 11.30 -4.80
CA GLY A 96 -12.95 11.42 -4.19
C GLY A 96 -13.07 12.64 -3.26
N ASN A 97 -12.01 12.95 -2.50
CA ASN A 97 -11.96 14.12 -1.61
C ASN A 97 -11.76 15.45 -2.35
N ILE A 98 -11.19 15.43 -3.55
CA ILE A 98 -11.19 16.59 -4.46
C ILE A 98 -12.63 16.91 -4.91
N ILE A 99 -13.45 15.89 -5.19
CA ILE A 99 -14.84 16.05 -5.66
C ILE A 99 -15.80 16.41 -4.50
N LEU A 100 -15.59 15.88 -3.29
CA LEU A 100 -16.47 16.13 -2.14
C LEU A 100 -16.06 17.32 -1.25
N GLY A 101 -14.78 17.71 -1.22
CA GLY A 101 -14.24 18.74 -0.32
C GLY A 101 -13.47 19.89 -0.99
N GLY A 102 -13.36 19.89 -2.33
CA GLY A 102 -12.59 20.88 -3.09
C GLY A 102 -11.08 20.80 -2.87
N GLY A 103 -10.32 21.73 -3.47
CA GLY A 103 -8.85 21.75 -3.41
C GLY A 103 -8.26 21.82 -1.99
N ILE A 104 -9.03 22.28 -1.00
CA ILE A 104 -8.62 22.33 0.41
C ILE A 104 -8.51 20.91 1.01
N GLY A 105 -9.42 20.00 0.67
CA GLY A 105 -9.38 18.61 1.15
C GLY A 105 -8.14 17.87 0.64
N ALA A 106 -7.78 18.09 -0.63
CA ALA A 106 -6.59 17.51 -1.25
C ALA A 106 -5.29 17.95 -0.59
N ILE A 107 -5.20 19.23 -0.19
CA ILE A 107 -4.01 19.78 0.49
C ILE A 107 -3.87 19.19 1.89
N ILE A 108 -4.97 19.03 2.65
CA ILE A 108 -4.94 18.46 4.00
C ILE A 108 -4.54 16.97 3.97
N ASP A 109 -5.09 16.19 3.04
CA ASP A 109 -4.77 14.76 2.92
C ASP A 109 -3.33 14.52 2.45
N HIS A 110 -2.82 15.39 1.56
CA HIS A 110 -1.41 15.38 1.17
C HIS A 110 -0.50 15.67 2.37
N ASN A 111 -0.81 16.72 3.15
CA ASN A 111 -0.02 17.12 4.31
C ASN A 111 -0.01 16.07 5.43
N LYS A 112 -1.06 15.26 5.58
CA LYS A 112 -1.13 14.18 6.59
C LYS A 112 -0.63 12.81 6.08
N GLY A 113 -0.29 12.72 4.79
CA GLY A 113 0.13 11.50 4.12
C GLY A 113 -0.96 10.42 3.97
N THR A 114 -2.20 10.69 4.38
CA THR A 114 -3.28 9.68 4.41
C THR A 114 -3.85 9.37 3.03
N ALA A 115 -3.61 10.26 2.06
CA ALA A 115 -3.87 10.04 0.64
C ALA A 115 -2.90 9.07 -0.04
N TYR A 116 -1.87 8.56 0.66
CA TYR A 116 -0.86 7.67 0.08
C TYR A 116 -1.01 6.24 0.56
N THR A 117 -0.57 5.28 -0.23
CA THR A 117 -0.56 3.86 0.14
C THR A 117 0.68 3.16 -0.38
N TYR A 118 1.10 2.15 0.36
CA TYR A 118 2.11 1.18 -0.05
C TYR A 118 1.45 -0.01 -0.77
N PRO A 119 2.24 -0.83 -1.48
CA PRO A 119 1.76 -2.11 -1.98
C PRO A 119 1.13 -2.94 -0.86
N THR A 120 -0.03 -3.55 -1.09
CA THR A 120 -0.74 -4.31 -0.04
C THR A 120 -0.14 -5.70 0.21
N TRP A 121 0.64 -6.24 -0.73
CA TRP A 121 1.31 -7.53 -0.60
C TRP A 121 2.75 -7.45 -1.12
N ILE A 122 3.70 -7.62 -0.19
CA ILE A 122 5.13 -7.57 -0.42
C ILE A 122 5.73 -8.93 -0.12
N GLN A 123 6.42 -9.51 -1.09
CA GLN A 123 7.11 -10.80 -0.94
C GLN A 123 8.61 -10.60 -1.19
N LEU A 124 9.40 -10.57 -0.11
CA LEU A 124 10.84 -10.38 -0.18
C LEU A 124 11.58 -11.70 -0.43
N ILE A 125 12.84 -11.60 -0.86
CA ILE A 125 13.72 -12.74 -1.07
C ILE A 125 14.96 -12.55 -0.21
N PHE A 126 15.31 -13.56 0.59
CA PHE A 126 16.53 -13.52 1.40
C PHE A 126 17.78 -13.36 0.54
N GLY A 127 18.70 -12.52 1.00
CA GLY A 127 19.92 -12.19 0.26
C GLY A 127 19.72 -11.24 -0.93
N LYS A 128 18.53 -10.67 -1.12
CA LYS A 128 18.24 -9.68 -2.17
C LYS A 128 17.83 -8.33 -1.58
N SER A 129 18.02 -7.29 -2.39
CA SER A 129 17.46 -5.96 -2.18
C SER A 129 16.49 -5.64 -3.30
N LEU A 130 15.22 -5.48 -2.93
CA LEU A 130 14.10 -5.38 -3.86
C LEU A 130 13.39 -4.04 -3.74
N VAL A 131 12.86 -3.54 -4.85
CA VAL A 131 12.01 -2.35 -4.89
C VAL A 131 10.62 -2.76 -5.37
N PHE A 132 9.59 -2.34 -4.63
CA PHE A 132 8.19 -2.63 -4.90
C PHE A 132 7.45 -1.32 -5.15
N ASP A 133 7.00 -1.08 -6.38
CA ASP A 133 6.20 0.11 -6.68
C ASP A 133 4.72 -0.19 -6.53
N ARG A 134 3.99 0.64 -5.76
CA ARG A 134 2.53 0.50 -5.59
C ARG A 134 1.77 0.54 -6.92
N SER A 135 2.29 1.16 -7.96
CA SER A 135 1.69 1.17 -9.30
C SER A 135 1.76 -0.19 -10.02
N ALA A 136 2.66 -1.08 -9.60
CA ALA A 136 2.82 -2.43 -10.17
C ALA A 136 1.94 -3.48 -9.46
N GLU A 137 1.16 -3.08 -8.45
CA GLU A 137 0.27 -3.97 -7.71
C GLU A 137 -0.87 -4.50 -8.59
N LYS A 138 -1.17 -5.79 -8.45
CA LYS A 138 -2.32 -6.45 -9.06
C LYS A 138 -3.09 -7.19 -7.98
N GLU A 139 -4.41 -7.19 -8.10
CA GLU A 139 -5.27 -7.86 -7.12
C GLU A 139 -4.97 -9.36 -7.06
N GLY A 140 -4.91 -9.91 -5.84
CA GLY A 140 -4.73 -11.33 -5.59
C GLY A 140 -3.33 -11.88 -5.84
N GLN A 141 -2.30 -11.03 -6.08
CA GLN A 141 -0.92 -11.48 -6.32
C GLN A 141 0.11 -10.62 -5.57
N PRO A 142 1.30 -11.15 -5.24
CA PRO A 142 2.38 -10.35 -4.70
C PRO A 142 2.79 -9.25 -5.69
N THR A 143 3.15 -8.08 -5.16
CA THR A 143 3.60 -6.97 -6.00
C THR A 143 4.89 -7.32 -6.71
N VAL A 144 4.96 -7.00 -8.01
CA VAL A 144 6.15 -7.26 -8.82
C VAL A 144 7.32 -6.44 -8.28
N ALA A 145 8.42 -7.13 -7.99
CA ALA A 145 9.65 -6.54 -7.50
C ALA A 145 10.64 -6.28 -8.63
N ALA A 146 11.37 -5.16 -8.56
CA ALA A 146 12.60 -4.94 -9.31
C ALA A 146 13.80 -5.12 -8.37
N GLU A 147 14.89 -5.70 -8.84
CA GLU A 147 16.13 -5.70 -8.06
C GLU A 147 16.71 -4.28 -7.99
N GLN A 148 17.12 -3.86 -6.80
CA GLN A 148 17.78 -2.59 -6.62
C GLN A 148 19.18 -2.68 -7.25
N GLY A 149 19.34 -2.08 -8.43
CA GLY A 149 20.64 -1.92 -9.07
C GLY A 149 21.62 -1.22 -8.12
N THR A 150 22.81 -1.78 -8.00
CA THR A 150 23.89 -1.27 -7.14
C THR A 150 24.45 0.03 -7.67
#